data_AF-A0AAX0L9T6-F1
#
_entry.id   AF-A0AAX0L9T6-F1
#
_cell.length_a   1.000
_cell.length_b   1.000
_cell.length_c   1.000
_cell.angle_alpha   90.00
_cell.angle_beta   90.00
_cell.angle_gamma   90.00
#
_symmetry.space_group_name_H-M   'P 1'
#
loop_
_entity.id
_entity.type
_entity.pdbx_description
1 polymer ?
#
loop_
_entity_poly.entity_id
_entity_poly.type
_entity_poly.pdbx_seq_one_letter_code
_entity_poly.pdbx_strand_id
1 'polypeptide(L)'
;MTKTQFNDIQEKLKAYRVERDLTYEDHSNGLMANILEELAEYLRAGDDNERVDALCDMAVFILNSFEFKKYEIEEILYFLDNKDECFINSTFVNDIFELVDNYITFGKRDNKYLGRSLFILFLGIKDKNYDIYKCMLETIKEISSRTGYYDEIQKKFIKDKNQLNEYKADYESCKKEII
;
A
#
# COMPACT_ATOMS: atom_id res chain seq x y z
N MET A 1 13.44 -5.44 -2.78
CA MET A 1 13.42 -4.40 -1.74
C MET A 1 14.21 -4.94 -0.56
N THR A 2 15.02 -4.15 0.12
CA THR A 2 15.79 -4.58 1.29
C THR A 2 15.08 -4.22 2.59
N LYS A 3 15.54 -4.79 3.71
CA LYS A 3 15.04 -4.41 5.05
C LYS A 3 15.23 -2.93 5.37
N THR A 4 16.36 -2.36 4.99
CA THR A 4 16.63 -0.92 5.17
C THR A 4 15.63 -0.08 4.40
N GLN A 5 15.32 -0.47 3.15
CA GLN A 5 14.31 0.20 2.32
C GLN A 5 12.90 0.10 2.92
N PHE A 6 12.53 -1.08 3.44
CA PHE A 6 11.23 -1.27 4.11
C PHE A 6 11.11 -0.37 5.35
N ASN A 7 12.13 -0.34 6.20
CA ASN A 7 12.14 0.50 7.40
C ASN A 7 12.07 1.99 7.04
N ASP A 8 12.76 2.43 5.97
CA ASP A 8 12.67 3.81 5.48
C ASP A 8 11.24 4.18 5.04
N ILE A 9 10.54 3.28 4.35
CA ILE A 9 9.11 3.44 4.04
C ILE A 9 8.27 3.62 5.31
N GLN A 10 8.48 2.78 6.34
CA GLN A 10 7.74 2.89 7.61
C GLN A 10 7.98 4.24 8.30
N GLU A 11 9.22 4.72 8.33
CA GLU A 11 9.54 6.02 8.94
C GLU A 11 8.95 7.20 8.16
N LYS A 12 8.94 7.15 6.82
CA LYS A 12 8.29 8.19 6.00
C LYS A 12 6.77 8.21 6.19
N LEU A 13 6.14 7.03 6.25
CA LEU A 13 4.71 6.93 6.54
C LEU A 13 4.37 7.38 7.96
N LYS A 14 5.26 7.12 8.93
CA LYS A 14 5.13 7.68 10.28
C LYS A 14 5.21 9.20 10.27
N ALA A 15 6.13 9.79 9.52
CA ALA A 15 6.21 11.24 9.36
C ALA A 15 4.93 11.82 8.73
N TYR A 16 4.41 11.17 7.68
CA TYR A 16 3.13 11.53 7.05
C TYR A 16 1.97 11.57 8.07
N ARG A 17 1.89 10.56 8.94
CA ARG A 17 0.87 10.48 10.00
C ARG A 17 1.04 11.58 11.05
N VAL A 18 2.26 11.78 11.54
CA VAL A 18 2.58 12.80 12.56
C VAL A 18 2.23 14.20 12.07
N GLU A 19 2.55 14.53 10.81
CA GLU A 19 2.22 15.83 10.22
C GLU A 19 0.70 16.12 10.22
N ARG A 20 -0.13 15.06 10.15
CA ARG A 20 -1.59 15.14 10.03
C ARG A 20 -2.33 14.78 11.31
N ASP A 21 -1.62 14.60 12.42
CA ASP A 21 -2.16 14.15 13.70
C ASP A 21 -2.96 12.83 13.58
N LEU A 22 -2.49 11.91 12.73
CA LEU A 22 -3.11 10.62 12.48
C LEU A 22 -2.43 9.50 13.27
N THR A 23 -3.23 8.54 13.69
CA THR A 23 -2.77 7.33 14.38
C THR A 23 -2.95 6.09 13.50
N TYR A 24 -2.34 4.96 13.92
CA TYR A 24 -2.66 3.67 13.30
C TYR A 24 -4.15 3.33 13.40
N GLU A 25 -4.81 3.75 14.48
CA GLU A 25 -6.22 3.47 14.71
C GLU A 25 -7.12 4.17 13.69
N ASP A 26 -6.82 5.43 13.36
CA ASP A 26 -7.55 6.21 12.36
C ASP A 26 -7.55 5.51 11.00
N HIS A 27 -6.37 5.11 10.52
CA HIS A 27 -6.23 4.38 9.26
C HIS A 27 -6.89 3.00 9.31
N SER A 28 -6.73 2.30 10.43
CA SER A 28 -7.30 0.97 10.62
C SER A 28 -8.83 0.97 10.60
N ASN A 29 -9.48 2.07 11.01
CA ASN A 29 -10.94 2.17 11.03
C ASN A 29 -11.56 2.22 9.62
N GLY A 30 -10.86 2.81 8.64
CA GLY A 30 -11.29 2.86 7.24
C GLY A 30 -10.67 1.78 6.34
N LEU A 31 -9.73 0.99 6.85
CA LEU A 31 -8.83 0.16 6.06
C LEU A 31 -9.52 -0.71 5.00
N MET A 32 -10.53 -1.49 5.39
CA MET A 32 -11.18 -2.43 4.45
C MET A 32 -11.94 -1.72 3.34
N ALA A 33 -12.65 -0.63 3.66
CA ALA A 33 -13.37 0.16 2.65
C ALA A 33 -12.38 0.83 1.69
N ASN A 34 -11.30 1.39 2.22
CA ASN A 34 -10.25 2.02 1.42
C ASN A 34 -9.54 1.00 0.51
N ILE A 35 -9.17 -0.20 1.01
CA ILE A 35 -8.58 -1.26 0.18
C ILE A 35 -9.54 -1.68 -0.95
N LEU A 36 -10.85 -1.80 -0.69
CA LEU A 36 -11.82 -2.17 -1.72
C LEU A 36 -12.02 -1.07 -2.78
N GLU A 37 -11.92 0.20 -2.37
CA GLU A 37 -11.91 1.34 -3.31
C GLU A 37 -10.71 1.24 -4.25
N GLU A 38 -9.51 1.04 -3.72
CA GLU A 38 -8.28 0.91 -4.51
C GLU A 38 -8.26 -0.38 -5.36
N LEU A 39 -8.84 -1.48 -4.86
CA LEU A 39 -9.03 -2.69 -5.67
C LEU A 39 -9.93 -2.39 -6.88
N ALA A 40 -10.99 -1.59 -6.71
CA ALA A 40 -11.83 -1.18 -7.83
C ALA A 40 -11.08 -0.30 -8.82
N GLU A 41 -10.11 0.52 -8.39
CA GLU A 41 -9.21 1.26 -9.28
C GLU A 41 -8.28 0.30 -10.04
N TYR A 42 -7.64 -0.64 -9.35
CA TYR A 42 -6.81 -1.68 -9.95
C TYR A 42 -7.53 -2.46 -11.06
N LEU A 43 -8.80 -2.85 -10.83
CA LEU A 43 -9.59 -3.61 -11.78
C LEU A 43 -10.02 -2.78 -13.00
N ARG A 44 -10.10 -1.45 -12.87
CA ARG A 44 -10.44 -0.52 -13.96
C ARG A 44 -9.21 -0.02 -14.73
N ALA A 45 -8.02 -0.17 -14.17
CA ALA A 45 -6.77 0.32 -14.72
C ALA A 45 -6.54 -0.16 -16.17
N GLY A 46 -6.23 0.80 -17.04
CA GLY A 46 -5.94 0.62 -18.46
C GLY A 46 -4.48 0.27 -18.76
N ASP A 47 -3.56 0.60 -17.84
CA ASP A 47 -2.13 0.31 -17.98
C ASP A 47 -1.48 -0.16 -16.66
N ASP A 48 -0.18 -0.49 -16.72
CA ASP A 48 0.55 -0.98 -15.56
C ASP A 48 0.95 0.12 -14.57
N ASN A 49 1.03 1.40 -14.96
CA ASN A 49 1.24 2.48 -13.99
C ASN A 49 0.01 2.65 -13.10
N GLU A 50 -1.17 2.69 -13.70
CA GLU A 50 -2.44 2.79 -12.96
C GLU A 50 -2.64 1.57 -12.02
N ARG A 51 -2.21 0.38 -12.46
CA ARG A 51 -2.22 -0.80 -11.58
C ARG A 51 -1.22 -0.69 -10.44
N VAL A 52 0.01 -0.22 -10.71
CA VAL A 52 1.03 -0.03 -9.69
C VAL A 52 0.59 1.02 -8.67
N ASP A 53 -0.06 2.10 -9.12
CA ASP A 53 -0.63 3.12 -8.26
C ASP A 53 -1.61 2.52 -7.26
N ALA A 54 -2.63 1.80 -7.75
CA ALA A 54 -3.60 1.13 -6.90
C ALA A 54 -2.97 0.10 -5.94
N LEU A 55 -1.96 -0.66 -6.38
CA LEU A 55 -1.22 -1.59 -5.51
C LEU A 55 -0.45 -0.86 -4.40
N CYS A 56 0.17 0.27 -4.73
CA CYS A 56 0.89 1.11 -3.79
C CYS A 56 -0.06 1.78 -2.79
N ASP A 57 -1.22 2.29 -3.23
CA ASP A 57 -2.21 2.90 -2.34
C ASP A 57 -2.80 1.88 -1.36
N MET A 58 -3.11 0.66 -1.81
CA MET A 58 -3.47 -0.45 -0.91
C MET A 58 -2.34 -0.74 0.11
N ALA A 59 -1.08 -0.77 -0.33
CA ALA A 59 0.05 -1.00 0.55
C ALA A 59 0.23 0.13 1.57
N VAL A 60 0.03 1.40 1.18
CA VAL A 60 0.02 2.57 2.07
C VAL A 60 -1.07 2.41 3.12
N PHE A 61 -2.29 2.01 2.77
CA PHE A 61 -3.36 1.79 3.75
C PHE A 61 -3.00 0.71 4.78
N ILE A 62 -2.43 -0.41 4.34
CA ILE A 62 -1.98 -1.48 5.23
C ILE A 62 -0.87 -0.97 6.17
N LEU A 63 0.18 -0.35 5.62
CA LEU A 63 1.35 0.13 6.37
C LEU A 63 1.03 1.29 7.32
N ASN A 64 0.03 2.12 6.99
CA ASN A 64 -0.45 3.18 7.87
C ASN A 64 -1.42 2.69 8.95
N SER A 65 -1.93 1.47 8.84
CA SER A 65 -2.86 0.88 9.82
C SER A 65 -2.15 0.03 10.88
N PHE A 66 -0.92 -0.41 10.63
CA PHE A 66 -0.20 -1.33 11.52
C PHE A 66 1.31 -1.10 11.55
N GLU A 67 1.91 -1.28 12.74
CA GLU A 67 3.35 -1.37 12.89
C GLU A 67 3.81 -2.81 12.70
N PHE A 68 4.52 -3.07 11.60
CA PHE A 68 5.11 -4.38 11.33
C PHE A 68 6.35 -4.60 12.20
N LYS A 69 6.39 -5.76 12.86
CA LYS A 69 7.53 -6.20 13.66
C LYS A 69 8.63 -6.77 12.77
N LYS A 70 9.84 -6.77 13.32
CA LYS A 70 11.05 -7.27 12.64
C LYS A 70 10.87 -8.63 11.94
N TYR A 71 10.25 -9.61 12.61
CA TYR A 71 10.09 -10.96 12.03
C TYR A 71 9.07 -10.98 10.87
N GLU A 72 8.02 -10.16 10.92
CA GLU A 72 7.01 -10.05 9.86
C GLU A 72 7.64 -9.43 8.60
N ILE A 73 8.49 -8.42 8.80
CA ILE A 73 9.26 -7.79 7.70
C ILE A 73 10.23 -8.82 7.09
N GLU A 74 10.96 -9.55 7.92
CA GLU A 74 11.92 -10.57 7.44
C GLU A 74 11.22 -11.67 6.63
N GLU A 75 10.04 -12.09 7.06
CA GLU A 75 9.21 -13.06 6.35
C GLU A 75 8.74 -12.54 4.98
N ILE A 76 8.16 -11.33 4.91
CA ILE A 76 7.73 -10.70 3.64
C ILE A 76 8.90 -10.61 2.66
N LEU A 77 10.07 -10.15 3.13
CA LEU A 77 11.24 -9.98 2.28
C LEU A 77 11.81 -11.32 1.79
N TYR A 78 11.80 -12.35 2.64
CA TYR A 78 12.21 -13.71 2.27
C TYR A 78 11.39 -14.23 1.09
N PHE A 79 10.06 -14.09 1.14
CA PHE A 79 9.18 -14.50 0.05
C PHE A 79 9.36 -13.62 -1.20
N LEU A 80 9.55 -12.30 -1.05
CA LEU A 80 9.77 -11.40 -2.19
C LEU A 80 11.06 -11.69 -2.97
N ASP A 81 12.10 -12.18 -2.30
CA ASP A 81 13.35 -12.54 -2.97
C ASP A 81 13.27 -13.91 -3.67
N ASN A 82 12.25 -14.71 -3.35
CA ASN A 82 12.00 -15.97 -4.04
C ASN A 82 11.56 -15.69 -5.49
N LYS A 83 12.25 -16.32 -6.46
CA LYS A 83 12.06 -16.05 -7.90
C LYS A 83 10.95 -16.89 -8.53
N ASP A 84 10.48 -17.92 -7.83
CA ASP A 84 9.46 -18.83 -8.35
C ASP A 84 8.03 -18.34 -8.07
N GLU A 85 7.89 -17.29 -7.26
CA GLU A 85 6.58 -16.69 -6.99
C GLU A 85 6.17 -15.75 -8.12
N CYS A 86 4.95 -15.97 -8.61
CA CYS A 86 4.32 -15.16 -9.65
C CYS A 86 3.00 -14.59 -9.13
N PHE A 87 2.74 -13.35 -9.48
CA PHE A 87 1.50 -12.67 -9.20
C PHE A 87 0.37 -13.19 -10.09
N ILE A 88 -0.63 -13.79 -9.46
CA ILE A 88 -1.83 -14.31 -10.14
C ILE A 88 -3.02 -13.44 -9.75
N ASN A 89 -3.63 -12.77 -10.72
CA ASN A 89 -4.76 -11.84 -10.49
C ASN A 89 -5.90 -12.46 -9.68
N SER A 90 -6.31 -13.69 -10.00
CA SER A 90 -7.40 -14.36 -9.26
C SER A 90 -7.01 -14.63 -7.80
N THR A 91 -5.76 -15.00 -7.56
CA THR A 91 -5.23 -15.23 -6.22
C THR A 91 -5.20 -13.92 -5.44
N PHE A 92 -4.67 -12.86 -6.03
CA PHE A 92 -4.67 -11.52 -5.44
C PHE A 92 -6.07 -11.04 -5.04
N VAL A 93 -7.05 -11.13 -5.94
CA VAL A 93 -8.43 -10.72 -5.66
C VAL A 93 -9.01 -11.56 -4.51
N ASN A 94 -8.80 -12.88 -4.53
CA ASN A 94 -9.25 -13.76 -3.45
C ASN A 94 -8.57 -13.42 -2.12
N ASP A 95 -7.28 -13.12 -2.11
CA ASP A 95 -6.53 -12.74 -0.92
C ASP A 95 -7.05 -11.43 -0.31
N ILE A 96 -7.45 -10.45 -1.14
CA ILE A 96 -8.10 -9.22 -0.65
C ILE A 96 -9.47 -9.52 -0.05
N PHE A 97 -10.29 -10.36 -0.68
CA PHE A 97 -11.58 -10.75 -0.11
C PHE A 97 -11.42 -11.57 1.18
N GLU A 98 -10.43 -12.46 1.25
CA GLU A 98 -10.11 -13.20 2.47
C GLU A 98 -9.64 -12.26 3.58
N LEU A 99 -8.80 -11.26 3.27
CA LEU A 99 -8.43 -10.22 4.23
C LEU A 99 -9.65 -9.49 4.79
N VAL A 100 -10.57 -9.07 3.91
CA VAL A 100 -11.79 -8.36 4.30
C VAL A 100 -12.69 -9.23 5.17
N ASP A 101 -12.94 -10.48 4.76
CA ASP A 101 -13.76 -11.43 5.51
C ASP A 101 -13.20 -11.71 6.90
N ASN A 102 -11.88 -11.94 7.00
CA ASN A 102 -11.21 -12.14 8.27
C ASN A 102 -11.26 -10.89 9.15
N TYR A 103 -11.07 -9.70 8.58
CA TYR A 103 -11.12 -8.46 9.33
C TYR A 103 -12.53 -8.18 9.88
N ILE A 104 -13.57 -8.46 9.11
CA ILE A 104 -14.98 -8.33 9.55
C ILE A 104 -15.28 -9.36 10.65
N THR A 105 -14.84 -10.61 10.47
CA THR A 105 -15.19 -11.73 11.36
C THR A 105 -14.43 -11.67 12.69
N PHE A 106 -13.14 -11.36 12.65
CA PHE A 106 -12.23 -11.48 13.82
C PHE A 106 -11.68 -10.14 14.31
N GLY A 107 -11.90 -9.05 13.57
CA GLY A 107 -11.36 -7.73 13.87
C GLY A 107 -9.84 -7.65 13.67
N LYS A 108 -9.22 -6.64 14.30
CA LYS A 108 -7.78 -6.30 14.20
C LYS A 108 -6.84 -7.33 14.86
N ARG A 109 -7.31 -8.53 15.23
CA ARG A 109 -6.59 -9.44 16.13
C ARG A 109 -5.48 -10.25 15.44
N ASP A 110 -5.48 -10.32 14.11
CA ASP A 110 -4.57 -11.18 13.36
C ASP A 110 -3.84 -10.43 12.23
N ASN A 111 -2.60 -10.01 12.51
CA ASN A 111 -1.75 -9.29 11.55
C ASN A 111 -1.23 -10.18 10.41
N LYS A 112 -1.37 -11.51 10.50
CA LYS A 112 -0.78 -12.43 9.52
C LYS A 112 -1.38 -12.23 8.11
N TYR A 113 -2.67 -11.92 8.04
CA TYR A 113 -3.35 -11.67 6.77
C TYR A 113 -2.86 -10.38 6.12
N LEU A 114 -2.56 -9.35 6.92
CA LEU A 114 -2.01 -8.09 6.43
C LEU A 114 -0.60 -8.26 5.88
N GLY A 115 0.24 -9.05 6.55
CA GLY A 115 1.58 -9.39 6.05
C GLY A 115 1.52 -10.15 4.72
N ARG A 116 0.64 -11.16 4.62
CA ARG A 116 0.38 -11.89 3.37
C ARG A 116 -0.12 -10.97 2.26
N SER A 117 -1.13 -10.14 2.52
CA SER A 117 -1.67 -9.20 1.53
C SER A 117 -0.62 -8.18 1.08
N LEU A 118 0.16 -7.62 2.01
CA LEU A 118 1.25 -6.70 1.68
C LEU A 118 2.32 -7.37 0.80
N PHE A 119 2.68 -8.61 1.10
CA PHE A 119 3.55 -9.43 0.26
C PHE A 119 3.01 -9.56 -1.17
N ILE A 120 1.74 -9.90 -1.34
CA ILE A 120 1.11 -10.07 -2.66
C ILE A 120 1.06 -8.76 -3.44
N LEU A 121 0.77 -7.63 -2.77
CA LEU A 121 0.79 -6.30 -3.41
C LEU A 121 2.19 -5.99 -3.96
N PHE A 122 3.22 -6.21 -3.16
CA PHE A 122 4.62 -6.03 -3.58
C PHE A 122 5.04 -6.99 -4.69
N LEU A 123 4.56 -8.24 -4.67
CA LEU A 123 4.77 -9.18 -5.77
C LEU A 123 4.13 -8.67 -7.06
N GLY A 124 2.92 -8.10 -7.01
CA GLY A 124 2.24 -7.51 -8.16
C GLY A 124 3.00 -6.33 -8.78
N ILE A 125 3.64 -5.50 -7.96
CA ILE A 125 4.52 -4.41 -8.43
C ILE A 125 5.78 -5.00 -9.08
N LYS A 126 6.40 -6.00 -8.44
CA LYS A 126 7.61 -6.67 -8.95
C LYS A 126 7.37 -7.36 -10.29
N ASP A 127 6.26 -8.07 -10.45
CA ASP A 127 5.92 -8.83 -11.66
C ASP A 127 5.68 -7.92 -12.87
N LYS A 128 5.29 -6.66 -12.64
CA LYS A 128 5.19 -5.63 -13.68
C LYS A 128 6.55 -5.02 -14.05
N ASN A 129 7.64 -5.53 -13.49
CA ASN A 129 9.01 -5.04 -13.66
C ASN A 129 9.27 -3.65 -13.05
N TYR A 130 8.59 -3.31 -11.95
CA TYR A 130 8.83 -2.07 -11.21
C TYR A 130 9.72 -2.31 -9.98
N ASP A 131 10.45 -1.27 -9.57
CA ASP A 131 11.12 -1.22 -8.28
C ASP A 131 10.13 -0.84 -7.18
N ILE A 132 9.80 -1.82 -6.33
CA ILE A 132 8.86 -1.65 -5.22
C ILE A 132 9.20 -0.45 -4.35
N TYR A 133 10.49 -0.28 -4.01
CA TYR A 133 10.90 0.79 -3.10
C TYR A 133 10.71 2.16 -3.76
N LYS A 134 11.12 2.31 -5.04
CA LYS A 134 10.89 3.56 -5.77
C LYS A 134 9.41 3.89 -5.90
N CYS A 135 8.56 2.90 -6.22
CA CYS A 135 7.11 3.13 -6.33
C CYS A 135 6.54 3.64 -5.01
N MET A 136 6.87 2.99 -3.89
CA MET A 136 6.41 3.43 -2.57
C MET A 136 6.90 4.85 -2.21
N LEU A 137 8.12 5.23 -2.60
CA LEU A 137 8.61 6.60 -2.40
C LEU A 137 7.80 7.63 -3.20
N GLU A 138 7.46 7.32 -4.46
CA GLU A 138 6.65 8.18 -5.31
C GLU A 138 5.22 8.33 -4.79
N THR A 139 4.59 7.24 -4.37
CA THR A 139 3.26 7.26 -3.72
C THR A 139 3.29 8.08 -2.42
N ILE A 140 4.29 7.86 -1.56
CA ILE A 140 4.43 8.62 -0.31
C ILE A 140 4.60 10.11 -0.58
N LYS A 141 5.38 10.46 -1.61
CA LYS A 141 5.59 11.85 -2.03
C LYS A 141 4.29 12.48 -2.53
N GLU A 142 3.50 11.75 -3.32
CA GLU A 142 2.17 12.18 -3.75
C GLU A 142 1.24 12.40 -2.55
N ILE A 143 1.01 11.41 -1.70
CA ILE A 143 0.07 11.55 -0.58
C ILE A 143 0.51 12.65 0.40
N SER A 144 1.81 12.83 0.60
CA SER A 144 2.35 13.86 1.49
C SER A 144 2.23 15.26 0.89
N SER A 145 2.18 15.38 -0.44
CA SER A 145 1.93 16.65 -1.11
C SER A 145 0.48 17.13 -0.96
N ARG A 146 -0.46 16.23 -0.68
CA ARG A 146 -1.89 16.56 -0.60
C ARG A 146 -2.20 17.39 0.65
N THR A 147 -2.89 18.51 0.47
CA THR A 147 -3.57 19.25 1.53
C THR A 147 -4.99 18.70 1.70
N GLY A 148 -5.58 18.83 2.88
CA GLY A 148 -6.88 18.26 3.16
C GLY A 148 -7.11 18.07 4.66
N TYR A 149 -8.10 17.25 5.00
CA TYR A 149 -8.46 16.93 6.37
C TYR A 149 -8.85 15.47 6.51
N TYR A 150 -8.77 14.92 7.71
CA TYR A 150 -9.29 13.60 8.00
C TYR A 150 -10.79 13.66 8.30
N ASP A 151 -11.58 12.87 7.58
CA ASP A 151 -13.04 12.82 7.76
C ASP A 151 -13.43 11.65 8.66
N GLU A 152 -13.97 11.98 9.83
CA GLU A 152 -14.36 10.99 10.85
C GLU A 152 -15.55 10.11 10.46
N ILE A 153 -16.35 10.51 9.47
CA ILE A 153 -17.49 9.73 9.01
C ILE A 153 -17.02 8.72 7.97
N GLN A 154 -16.18 9.16 7.03
CA GLN A 154 -15.64 8.33 5.96
C GLN A 154 -14.41 7.52 6.40
N LYS A 155 -13.81 7.85 7.55
CA LYS A 155 -12.57 7.23 8.06
C LYS A 155 -11.44 7.25 7.03
N LYS A 156 -11.31 8.36 6.32
CA LYS A 156 -10.34 8.57 5.24
C LYS A 156 -9.85 10.02 5.24
N PHE A 157 -8.61 10.23 4.82
CA PHE A 157 -8.10 11.56 4.50
C PHE A 157 -8.76 12.07 3.20
N ILE A 158 -9.47 13.19 3.30
CA ILE A 158 -10.13 13.85 2.18
C ILE A 158 -9.23 14.96 1.66
N LYS A 159 -8.72 14.77 0.44
CA LYS A 159 -7.89 15.77 -0.24
C LYS A 159 -8.70 17.00 -0.65
N ASP A 160 -8.04 18.16 -0.58
CA ASP A 160 -8.58 19.41 -1.11
C ASP A 160 -8.62 19.36 -2.64
N LYS A 161 -9.82 19.34 -3.21
CA LYS A 161 -10.04 19.30 -4.66
C LYS A 161 -9.57 20.57 -5.38
N ASN A 162 -9.36 21.67 -4.66
CA ASN A 162 -8.91 22.94 -5.23
C ASN A 162 -7.39 23.11 -5.16
N GLN A 163 -6.65 22.13 -4.63
CA GLN A 163 -5.20 22.19 -4.59
C GLN A 163 -4.61 22.17 -6.01
N LEU A 164 -3.86 23.22 -6.36
CA LEU A 164 -3.25 23.36 -7.70
C LEU A 164 -1.90 22.66 -7.84
N ASN A 165 -1.17 22.47 -6.74
CA ASN A 165 0.20 21.97 -6.73
C ASN A 165 0.30 20.55 -6.14
N GLU A 166 -0.71 19.70 -6.37
CA GLU A 166 -0.64 18.27 -6.00
C GLU A 166 0.47 17.60 -6.83
N TYR A 167 1.40 16.92 -6.17
CA TYR A 167 2.38 16.10 -6.85
C TYR A 167 1.73 14.80 -7.36
N LYS A 168 2.11 14.35 -8.55
CA LYS A 168 1.72 13.05 -9.11
C LYS A 168 2.90 12.12 -9.18
N ALA A 169 2.73 10.90 -8.67
CA ALA A 169 3.74 9.87 -8.65
C ALA A 169 4.27 9.58 -10.07
N ASP A 170 5.59 9.57 -10.22
CA ASP A 170 6.28 9.23 -11.47
C ASP A 170 6.66 7.74 -11.48
N TYR A 171 5.65 6.89 -11.72
CA TYR A 171 5.86 5.44 -11.80
C TYR A 171 6.67 5.02 -13.04
N GLU A 172 6.70 5.83 -14.11
CA GLU A 172 7.55 5.54 -15.27
C GLU A 172 9.03 5.49 -14.88
N SER A 173 9.48 6.42 -14.02
CA SER A 173 10.85 6.42 -13.49
C SER A 173 11.17 5.23 -12.55
N CYS A 174 10.14 4.51 -12.11
CA CYS A 174 10.26 3.38 -11.19
C CYS A 174 10.46 2.03 -11.88
N LYS A 175 10.31 1.97 -13.21
CA LYS A 175 10.56 0.74 -14.00
C LYS A 175 12.02 0.31 -13.87
N LYS A 176 12.26 -1.00 -13.77
CA LYS A 176 13.61 -1.56 -13.79
C LYS A 176 14.11 -1.65 -15.23
N GLU A 177 15.39 -1.35 -15.43
CA GLU A 177 16.04 -1.59 -16.71
C GLU A 177 15.93 -3.08 -17.05
N ILE A 178 15.48 -3.38 -18.27
CA ILE A 178 15.51 -4.73 -18.82
C ILE A 178 16.98 -5.00 -19.17
N ILE A 179 17.65 -5.80 -18.34
CA ILE A 179 19.02 -6.29 -18.58
C ILE A 179 18.96 -7.49 -19.53
#